data_AF-A0A3B8ZAU8-F1
#
_entry.id   AF-A0A3B8ZAU8-F1
#
_cell.length_a   1.000
_cell.length_b   1.000
_cell.length_c   1.000
_cell.angle_alpha   90.00
_cell.angle_beta   90.00
_cell.angle_gamma   90.00
#
_symmetry.space_group_name_H-M   'P 1'
#
loop_
_entity.id
_entity.type
_entity.pdbx_description
1 polymer ?
#
loop_
_entity_poly.entity_id
_entity_poly.type
_entity_poly.pdbx_seq_one_letter_code
_entity_poly.pdbx_strand_id
1 'polypeptide(L)'
;AAQGDQRTNVLQAPRVTMFDGQFASINDTVSRPFVTSLIPVVGDFAVAQQPVIVVLNEGTILNVQSTVSQDKRSVRLTLNPNFSQIDKVDTFTFEGSRRTTTNSSRRGDNILDPDDGSVDEEDEEEETVISGTTVQQPSFSNTSVSTTVSVPDGGTILLGGIKRMRESRIERGVPVLSKIPYLNRLFKNTAIGRETSTLMMTVTPRIIILEEEEEKYGVNPS
;
A
#
# COMPACT_ATOMS: atom_id res chain seq x y z
N ALA A 1 -3.52 27.41 3.65
CA ALA A 1 -4.11 26.10 3.30
C ALA A 1 -3.09 25.36 2.45
N ALA A 2 -2.72 24.14 2.82
CA ALA A 2 -1.85 23.29 2.00
C ALA A 2 -2.72 22.23 1.33
N GLN A 3 -2.69 22.15 0.00
CA GLN A 3 -3.34 21.10 -0.77
C GLN A 3 -2.24 20.19 -1.31
N GLY A 4 -2.21 18.94 -0.84
CA GLY A 4 -1.35 17.90 -1.40
C GLY A 4 -2.12 17.04 -2.38
N ASP A 5 -1.60 16.86 -3.59
CA ASP A 5 -2.08 15.87 -4.57
C ASP A 5 -1.02 14.76 -4.64
N GLN A 6 -1.42 13.51 -4.37
CA GLN A 6 -0.55 12.33 -4.51
C GLN A 6 -1.11 11.46 -5.62
N ARG A 7 -0.30 11.21 -6.66
CA ARG A 7 -0.66 10.35 -7.79
C ARG A 7 0.32 9.19 -7.87
N THR A 8 -0.20 7.98 -7.79
CA THR A 8 0.57 6.75 -7.98
C THR A 8 0.08 6.06 -9.24
N ASN A 9 0.99 5.66 -10.12
CA ASN A 9 0.67 4.89 -11.32
C ASN A 9 1.49 3.60 -11.31
N VAL A 10 0.81 2.46 -11.48
CA VAL A 10 1.43 1.14 -11.54
C VAL A 10 1.07 0.53 -12.89
N LEU A 11 2.08 0.15 -13.67
CA LEU A 11 1.91 -0.50 -14.96
C LEU A 11 2.49 -1.91 -14.91
N GLN A 12 1.66 -2.90 -15.24
CA GLN A 12 2.07 -4.29 -15.37
C GLN A 12 1.68 -4.81 -16.75
N ALA A 13 2.60 -5.50 -17.43
CA ALA A 13 2.42 -6.01 -18.78
C ALA A 13 2.93 -7.45 -18.90
N PRO A 14 2.24 -8.43 -18.28
CA PRO A 14 2.63 -9.83 -18.37
C PRO A 14 2.47 -10.33 -19.81
N ARG A 15 3.43 -11.13 -20.28
CA ARG A 15 3.37 -11.79 -21.60
C ARG A 15 3.34 -13.30 -21.39
N VAL A 16 2.47 -13.97 -22.13
CA VAL A 16 2.32 -15.43 -22.10
C VAL A 16 2.13 -15.95 -23.51
N THR A 17 2.80 -17.06 -23.80
CA THR A 17 2.60 -17.88 -25.00
C THR A 17 2.03 -19.21 -24.54
N MET A 18 0.97 -19.67 -25.19
CA MET A 18 0.27 -20.92 -24.87
C MET A 18 -0.26 -21.57 -26.15
N PHE A 19 -0.50 -22.88 -26.10
CA PHE A 19 -1.16 -23.58 -27.19
C PHE A 19 -2.66 -23.27 -27.23
N ASP A 20 -3.29 -23.52 -28.38
CA ASP A 20 -4.73 -23.34 -28.55
C ASP A 20 -5.53 -24.18 -27.56
N GLY A 21 -6.49 -23.56 -26.87
CA GLY A 21 -7.32 -24.18 -25.83
C GLY A 21 -6.63 -24.39 -24.48
N GLN A 22 -5.30 -24.18 -24.37
CA GLN A 22 -4.57 -24.42 -23.14
C GLN A 22 -4.88 -23.35 -22.08
N PHE A 23 -4.88 -23.79 -20.82
CA PHE A 23 -4.92 -22.90 -19.66
C PHE A 23 -3.51 -22.44 -19.29
N ALA A 24 -3.33 -21.15 -19.09
CA ALA A 24 -2.12 -20.56 -18.54
C ALA A 24 -2.42 -19.74 -17.29
N SER A 25 -1.52 -19.83 -16.31
CA SER A 25 -1.59 -19.07 -15.07
C SER A 25 -0.29 -18.30 -14.88
N ILE A 26 -0.42 -17.00 -14.62
CA ILE A 26 0.68 -16.12 -14.23
C ILE A 26 0.47 -15.80 -12.75
N ASN A 27 1.48 -16.06 -11.94
CA ASN A 27 1.47 -15.73 -10.53
C ASN A 27 2.67 -14.85 -10.22
N ASP A 28 2.42 -13.57 -9.99
CA ASP A 28 3.42 -12.58 -9.58
C ASP A 28 3.00 -12.06 -8.21
N THR A 29 3.49 -12.71 -7.16
CA THR A 29 3.12 -12.41 -5.79
C THR A 29 4.35 -12.20 -4.91
N VAL A 30 4.22 -11.25 -3.99
CA VAL A 30 5.19 -10.93 -2.96
C VAL A 30 4.57 -11.21 -1.60
N SER A 31 5.27 -11.99 -0.79
CA SER A 31 4.89 -12.30 0.57
C SER A 31 5.54 -11.31 1.53
N ARG A 32 4.74 -10.56 2.29
CA ARG A 32 5.23 -9.62 3.31
C ARG A 32 4.84 -10.09 4.72
N PRO A 33 5.78 -10.22 5.66
CA PRO A 33 5.48 -10.56 7.04
C PRO A 33 4.97 -9.33 7.81
N PHE A 34 3.91 -9.52 8.60
CA PHE A 34 3.34 -8.51 9.49
C PHE A 34 3.26 -9.04 10.92
N VAL A 35 3.61 -8.21 11.89
CA VAL A 35 3.37 -8.51 13.32
C VAL A 35 1.94 -8.11 13.64
N THR A 36 1.01 -9.07 13.76
CA THR A 36 -0.44 -8.78 13.89
C THR A 36 -0.99 -8.92 15.30
N SER A 37 -0.25 -9.58 16.20
CA SER A 37 -0.65 -9.75 17.59
C SER A 37 0.56 -9.94 18.50
N LEU A 38 0.36 -9.80 19.81
CA LEU A 38 1.34 -10.03 20.86
C LEU A 38 0.75 -11.00 21.87
N ILE A 39 1.46 -12.09 22.15
CA ILE A 39 1.12 -13.02 23.22
C ILE A 39 2.00 -12.67 24.43
N PRO A 40 1.42 -12.28 25.58
CA PRO A 40 2.21 -12.05 26.78
C PRO A 40 2.69 -13.39 27.35
N VAL A 41 3.98 -13.48 27.65
CA VAL A 41 4.59 -14.61 28.35
C VAL A 41 4.94 -14.13 29.75
N VAL A 42 4.22 -14.65 30.74
CA VAL A 42 4.40 -14.30 32.15
C VAL A 42 5.37 -15.28 32.81
N GLY A 43 6.41 -14.74 33.45
CA GLY A 43 7.26 -15.45 34.41
C GLY A 43 7.19 -14.80 35.79
N ASP A 44 7.78 -15.43 36.81
CA ASP A 44 7.65 -15.02 38.23
C ASP A 44 7.98 -13.55 38.51
N PHE A 45 8.79 -12.89 37.66
CA PHE A 45 9.16 -11.46 37.81
C PHE A 45 9.28 -10.69 36.49
N ALA A 46 8.84 -11.26 35.36
CA ALA A 46 9.00 -10.63 34.05
C ALA A 46 7.79 -10.85 33.14
N VAL A 47 7.41 -9.81 32.41
CA VAL A 47 6.45 -9.88 31.31
C VAL A 47 7.24 -9.75 30.02
N ALA A 48 7.38 -10.84 29.28
CA ALA A 48 7.88 -10.83 27.91
C ALA A 48 6.69 -10.76 26.93
N GLN A 49 6.92 -10.23 25.74
CA GLN A 49 5.93 -10.19 24.68
C GLN A 49 6.45 -10.96 23.47
N GLN A 50 5.69 -11.96 23.01
CA GLN A 50 6.01 -12.72 21.81
C GLN A 50 5.16 -12.20 20.63
N PRO A 51 5.78 -11.66 19.58
CA PRO A 51 5.05 -11.22 18.39
C PRO A 51 4.54 -12.41 17.58
N VAL A 52 3.31 -12.32 17.11
CA VAL A 52 2.71 -13.26 16.15
C VAL A 52 2.88 -12.66 14.75
N ILE A 53 3.65 -13.35 13.91
CA ILE A 53 3.94 -12.92 12.55
C ILE A 53 3.01 -13.66 11.58
N VAL A 54 2.26 -12.91 10.78
CA VAL A 54 1.43 -13.44 9.69
C VAL A 54 2.01 -12.96 8.37
N VAL A 55 2.19 -13.89 7.43
CA VAL A 55 2.64 -13.57 6.07
C VAL A 55 1.40 -13.31 5.22
N LEU A 56 1.33 -12.12 4.64
CA LEU A 56 0.28 -11.75 3.71
C LEU A 56 0.85 -11.67 2.29
N ASN A 57 0.10 -12.20 1.34
CA ASN A 57 0.46 -12.18 -0.08
C ASN A 57 -0.23 -11.00 -0.76
N GLU A 58 0.55 -10.21 -1.47
CA GLU A 58 0.09 -9.19 -2.42
C GLU A 58 0.66 -9.50 -3.80
N GLY A 59 0.06 -8.94 -4.84
CA GLY A 59 0.46 -9.11 -6.23
C GLY A 59 -0.71 -9.47 -7.14
N THR A 60 -0.37 -10.03 -8.29
CA THR A 60 -1.29 -10.29 -9.39
C THR A 60 -1.29 -11.78 -9.74
N ILE A 61 -2.48 -12.38 -9.76
CA ILE A 61 -2.72 -13.71 -10.29
C ILE A 61 -3.57 -13.56 -11.53
N LEU A 62 -3.08 -13.97 -12.69
CA LEU A 62 -3.82 -13.92 -13.94
C LEU A 62 -4.02 -15.34 -14.46
N ASN A 63 -5.28 -15.72 -14.61
CA ASN A 63 -5.67 -16.96 -15.28
C ASN A 63 -6.22 -16.63 -16.66
N VAL A 64 -5.69 -17.29 -17.68
CA VAL A 64 -6.09 -17.06 -19.07
C VAL A 64 -6.26 -18.37 -19.81
N GLN A 65 -7.29 -18.43 -20.65
CA GLN A 65 -7.46 -19.45 -21.66
C GLN A 65 -7.71 -18.77 -23.00
N SER A 66 -6.98 -19.16 -24.03
CA SER A 66 -7.22 -18.70 -25.40
C SER A 66 -7.76 -19.81 -26.26
N THR A 67 -8.68 -19.47 -27.17
CA THR A 67 -8.99 -20.31 -28.32
C THR A 67 -8.91 -19.51 -29.62
N VAL A 68 -8.23 -20.06 -30.62
CA VAL A 68 -8.03 -19.44 -31.93
C VAL A 68 -9.24 -19.73 -32.82
N SER A 69 -9.70 -18.74 -33.58
CA SER A 69 -10.79 -18.94 -34.54
C SER A 69 -10.35 -19.82 -35.71
N GLN A 70 -11.29 -20.54 -36.33
CA GLN A 70 -10.99 -21.46 -37.44
C GLN A 70 -10.29 -20.79 -38.63
N ASP A 71 -10.59 -19.51 -38.86
CA ASP A 71 -9.99 -18.69 -39.91
C ASP A 71 -8.64 -18.06 -39.51
N LYS A 72 -8.15 -18.31 -38.29
CA LYS A 72 -6.94 -17.73 -37.71
C LYS A 72 -6.91 -16.19 -37.70
N ARG A 73 -8.08 -15.55 -37.68
CA ARG A 73 -8.19 -14.06 -37.68
C ARG A 73 -8.47 -13.45 -36.33
N SER A 74 -8.91 -14.25 -35.36
CA SER A 74 -9.26 -13.77 -34.03
C SER A 74 -8.94 -14.80 -32.96
N VAL A 75 -8.72 -14.31 -31.74
CA VAL A 75 -8.50 -15.12 -30.55
C VAL A 75 -9.57 -14.77 -29.54
N ARG A 76 -10.33 -15.78 -29.13
CA ARG A 76 -11.23 -15.69 -27.98
C ARG A 76 -10.42 -15.91 -26.71
N LEU A 77 -10.43 -14.93 -25.83
CA LEU A 77 -9.69 -14.91 -24.56
C LEU A 77 -10.68 -14.93 -23.41
N THR A 78 -10.56 -15.91 -22.52
CA THR A 78 -11.21 -15.95 -21.22
C THR A 78 -10.18 -15.55 -20.17
N LEU A 79 -10.40 -14.44 -19.48
CA LEU A 79 -9.45 -13.81 -18.56
C LEU A 79 -10.09 -13.65 -17.18
N ASN A 80 -9.42 -14.20 -16.17
CA ASN A 80 -9.79 -14.08 -14.76
C ASN A 80 -8.61 -13.55 -13.92
N PRO A 81 -8.20 -12.28 -14.08
CA PRO A 81 -7.21 -11.64 -13.22
C PRO A 81 -7.76 -11.36 -11.81
N ASN A 82 -6.87 -11.49 -10.83
CA ASN A 82 -7.04 -11.12 -9.44
C ASN A 82 -5.84 -10.27 -9.02
N PHE A 83 -6.08 -9.01 -8.66
CA PHE A 83 -5.08 -8.07 -8.17
C PHE A 83 -5.31 -7.83 -6.67
N SER A 84 -4.30 -8.14 -5.86
CA SER A 84 -4.29 -7.89 -4.42
C SER A 84 -3.17 -6.91 -4.11
N GLN A 85 -3.49 -5.78 -3.48
CA GLN A 85 -2.49 -4.82 -3.00
C GLN A 85 -2.76 -4.45 -1.55
N ILE A 86 -1.69 -4.29 -0.76
CA ILE A 86 -1.81 -3.77 0.60
C ILE A 86 -2.02 -2.26 0.50
N ASP A 87 -3.09 -1.77 1.10
CA ASP A 87 -3.55 -0.38 0.98
C ASP A 87 -2.94 0.48 2.10
N LYS A 88 -3.39 0.26 3.33
CA LYS A 88 -2.90 0.97 4.51
C LYS A 88 -2.48 -0.01 5.58
N VAL A 89 -1.36 0.26 6.24
CA VAL A 89 -0.92 -0.48 7.42
C VAL A 89 -1.08 0.43 8.62
N ASP A 90 -2.13 0.20 9.40
CA ASP A 90 -2.30 0.89 10.68
C ASP A 90 -1.40 0.25 11.72
N THR A 91 -0.73 1.07 12.53
CA THR A 91 0.16 0.58 13.58
C THR A 91 -0.36 0.97 14.96
N PHE A 92 -0.36 0.02 15.87
CA PHE A 92 -0.68 0.25 17.28
C PHE A 92 0.50 -0.16 18.14
N THR A 93 1.02 0.76 18.95
CA THR A 93 2.13 0.47 19.87
C THR A 93 1.58 0.18 21.25
N PHE A 94 1.85 -1.01 21.77
CA PHE A 94 1.61 -1.33 23.17
C PHE A 94 2.76 -0.75 24.00
N GLU A 95 2.46 0.25 24.84
CA GLU A 95 3.43 0.84 25.77
C GLU A 95 3.66 -0.12 26.95
N GLY A 96 4.86 -0.70 27.06
CA GLY A 96 5.21 -1.66 28.10
C GLY A 96 5.96 -1.05 29.29
N SER A 97 6.73 0.01 29.06
CA SER A 97 7.39 0.79 30.11
C SER A 97 7.68 2.19 29.61
N ARG A 98 7.19 3.20 30.33
CA ARG A 98 7.52 4.62 30.09
C ARG A 98 8.57 5.02 31.12
N ARG A 99 9.77 5.39 30.67
CA ARG A 99 10.79 6.00 31.53
C ARG A 99 10.94 7.46 31.12
N THR A 100 10.62 8.36 32.02
CA THR A 100 10.93 9.78 31.89
C THR A 100 12.24 10.02 32.62
N THR A 101 13.26 10.44 31.90
CA THR A 101 14.51 10.93 32.50
C THR A 101 14.49 12.44 32.43
N THR A 102 14.41 13.08 33.60
CA THR A 102 14.55 14.54 33.72
C THR A 102 16.02 14.84 33.95
N ASN A 103 16.67 15.45 32.96
CA ASN A 103 18.00 16.02 33.14
C ASN A 103 17.82 17.50 33.47
N SER A 104 18.19 17.90 34.69
CA SER A 104 18.32 19.30 35.04
C SER A 104 19.80 19.70 34.99
N SER A 105 20.13 20.64 34.11
CA SER A 105 21.45 21.26 34.09
C SER A 105 21.34 22.68 34.60
N ARG A 106 21.92 22.95 35.77
CA ARG A 106 22.07 24.33 36.25
C ARG A 106 23.26 24.97 35.55
N ARG A 107 22.99 25.95 34.70
CA ARG A 107 24.04 26.85 34.19
C ARG A 107 24.21 27.98 35.20
N GLY A 108 24.99 27.72 36.25
CA GLY A 108 25.37 28.77 37.20
C GLY A 108 26.48 29.65 36.61
N ASP A 109 26.23 30.94 36.49
CA ASP A 109 27.22 31.95 36.19
C ASP A 109 28.05 32.27 37.44
N ASN A 110 29.25 31.69 37.51
CA ASN A 110 30.25 32.06 38.51
C ASN A 110 30.85 33.44 38.18
N ILE A 111 30.09 34.52 38.38
CA ILE A 111 30.62 35.88 38.49
C ILE A 111 29.91 36.57 39.66
N LEU A 112 30.66 36.84 40.74
CA LEU A 112 30.18 37.66 41.84
C LEU A 112 30.15 39.13 41.39
N ASP A 113 29.03 39.58 40.83
CA ASP A 113 28.72 41.00 40.64
C ASP A 113 27.41 41.32 41.41
N PRO A 114 27.43 42.18 42.45
CA PRO A 114 26.29 42.32 43.35
C PRO A 114 25.13 43.21 42.83
N ASP A 115 25.13 43.57 41.54
CA ASP A 115 24.12 44.47 40.94
C ASP A 115 23.34 43.84 39.76
N ASP A 116 23.55 42.56 39.45
CA ASP A 116 22.76 41.87 38.42
C ASP A 116 21.77 40.89 39.08
N GLY A 117 20.49 41.11 38.83
CA GLY A 117 19.41 40.21 39.23
C GLY A 117 19.36 38.97 38.35
N SER A 118 20.45 38.21 38.29
CA SER A 118 20.54 37.01 37.47
C SER A 118 19.48 36.01 37.93
N VAL A 119 18.65 35.63 36.97
CA VAL A 119 17.58 34.65 37.13
C VAL A 119 18.24 33.29 36.90
N ASP A 120 18.24 32.42 37.91
CA ASP A 120 18.66 31.02 37.75
C ASP A 120 17.77 30.36 36.67
N GLU A 121 18.27 30.24 35.44
CA GLU A 121 17.61 29.47 34.38
C GLU A 121 17.92 27.98 34.59
N GLU A 122 16.98 27.27 35.24
CA GLU A 122 16.99 25.81 35.29
C GLU A 122 16.45 25.26 33.96
N ASP A 123 17.36 24.82 33.08
CA ASP A 123 17.01 24.08 31.87
C ASP A 123 16.61 22.65 32.26
N GLU A 124 15.30 22.36 32.27
CA GLU A 124 14.74 21.02 32.42
C GLU A 124 14.52 20.38 31.05
N GLU A 125 15.40 19.45 30.67
CA GLU A 125 15.21 18.61 29.49
C GLU A 125 14.57 17.27 29.89
N GLU A 126 13.29 17.09 29.53
CA GLU A 126 12.59 15.82 29.70
C GLU A 126 12.78 14.93 28.47
N GLU A 127 13.52 13.83 28.61
CA GLU A 127 13.62 12.79 27.59
C GLU A 127 12.70 11.62 27.97
N THR A 128 11.61 11.44 27.22
CA THR A 128 10.69 10.31 27.41
C THR A 128 11.05 9.17 26.47
N VAL A 129 11.58 8.06 27.02
CA VAL A 129 11.83 6.84 26.24
C VAL A 129 10.68 5.86 26.48
N ILE A 130 9.91 5.58 25.43
CA ILE A 130 8.79 4.63 25.43
C ILE A 130 9.31 3.28 24.92
N SER A 131 9.40 2.30 25.82
CA SER A 131 9.68 0.92 25.44
C SER A 131 8.36 0.20 25.18
N GLY A 132 8.07 -0.11 23.92
CA GLY A 132 6.82 -0.75 23.51
C GLY A 132 6.96 -1.55 22.23
N THR A 133 6.06 -2.50 22.01
CA THR A 133 6.03 -3.32 20.79
C THR A 133 4.92 -2.84 19.87
N THR A 134 5.23 -2.64 18.59
CA THR A 134 4.28 -2.15 17.59
C THR A 134 3.66 -3.31 16.81
N VAL A 135 2.34 -3.38 16.85
CA VAL A 135 1.50 -4.29 16.06
C VAL A 135 1.04 -3.56 14.80
N GLN A 136 0.91 -4.30 13.70
CA GLN A 136 0.53 -3.85 12.38
C GLN A 136 -0.80 -4.49 11.97
N GLN A 137 -1.75 -3.66 11.54
CA GLN A 137 -3.04 -4.04 10.98
C GLN A 137 -3.10 -3.61 9.51
N PRO A 138 -2.67 -4.47 8.58
CA PRO A 138 -2.75 -4.20 7.15
C PRO A 138 -4.19 -4.34 6.63
N SER A 139 -4.63 -3.37 5.82
CA SER A 139 -5.82 -3.47 4.98
C SER A 139 -5.41 -3.84 3.56
N PHE A 140 -6.24 -4.64 2.89
CA PHE A 140 -5.99 -5.07 1.50
C PHE A 140 -7.09 -4.59 0.57
N SER A 141 -6.69 -4.22 -0.63
CA SER A 141 -7.58 -3.93 -1.75
C SER A 141 -7.50 -5.08 -2.73
N ASN A 142 -8.62 -5.79 -2.90
CA ASN A 142 -8.74 -6.86 -3.87
C ASN A 142 -9.58 -6.40 -5.07
N THR A 143 -9.12 -6.74 -6.27
CA THR A 143 -9.80 -6.45 -7.53
C THR A 143 -9.77 -7.67 -8.43
N SER A 144 -10.94 -8.27 -8.65
CA SER A 144 -11.11 -9.39 -9.58
C SER A 144 -11.90 -8.95 -10.80
N VAL A 145 -11.45 -9.35 -11.99
CA VAL A 145 -12.19 -9.15 -13.25
C VAL A 145 -12.40 -10.51 -13.88
N SER A 146 -13.60 -10.80 -14.37
CA SER A 146 -13.88 -12.00 -15.16
C SER A 146 -14.51 -11.57 -16.47
N THR A 147 -13.83 -11.85 -17.57
CA THR A 147 -14.26 -11.41 -18.89
C THR A 147 -13.93 -12.44 -19.96
N THR A 148 -14.74 -12.48 -21.01
CA THR A 148 -14.49 -13.26 -22.21
C THR A 148 -14.66 -12.36 -23.41
N VAL A 149 -13.60 -12.20 -24.20
CA VAL A 149 -13.60 -11.32 -25.38
C VAL A 149 -13.08 -12.04 -26.60
N SER A 150 -13.48 -11.57 -27.77
CA SER A 150 -12.86 -11.96 -29.05
C SER A 150 -12.08 -10.78 -29.59
N VAL A 151 -10.80 -10.99 -29.88
CA VAL A 151 -9.90 -9.92 -30.33
C VAL A 151 -9.24 -10.37 -31.64
N PRO A 152 -9.21 -9.52 -32.68
CA PRO A 152 -8.49 -9.84 -33.90
C PRO A 152 -7.00 -10.12 -33.63
N ASP A 153 -6.38 -10.96 -34.45
CA ASP A 153 -4.95 -11.21 -34.36
C ASP A 153 -4.14 -9.91 -34.51
N GLY A 154 -3.23 -9.65 -33.58
CA GLY A 154 -2.46 -8.40 -33.50
C GLY A 154 -3.25 -7.16 -33.08
N GLY A 155 -4.57 -7.26 -32.91
CA GLY A 155 -5.42 -6.18 -32.45
C GLY A 155 -5.35 -5.99 -30.94
N THR A 156 -5.52 -4.76 -30.46
CA THR A 156 -5.62 -4.46 -29.02
C THR A 156 -7.05 -4.12 -28.66
N ILE A 157 -7.59 -4.74 -27.61
CA ILE A 157 -8.87 -4.35 -27.01
C ILE A 157 -8.65 -3.79 -25.61
N LEU A 158 -9.43 -2.76 -25.25
CA LEU A 158 -9.56 -2.29 -23.88
C LEU A 158 -10.72 -3.04 -23.22
N LEU A 159 -10.40 -3.91 -22.26
CA LEU A 159 -11.38 -4.74 -21.52
C LEU A 159 -12.15 -3.96 -20.46
N GLY A 160 -11.87 -2.65 -20.33
CA GLY A 160 -12.37 -1.82 -19.25
C GLY A 160 -11.72 -2.17 -17.91
N GLY A 161 -11.95 -1.35 -16.91
CA GLY A 161 -11.61 -1.71 -15.55
C GLY A 161 -12.38 -0.89 -14.53
N ILE A 162 -12.17 -1.20 -13.26
CA ILE A 162 -12.98 -0.66 -12.17
C ILE A 162 -12.53 0.76 -11.81
N LYS A 163 -13.48 1.69 -11.67
CA LYS A 163 -13.25 3.02 -11.12
C LYS A 163 -13.88 3.10 -9.73
N ARG A 164 -13.07 3.35 -8.71
CA ARG A 164 -13.50 3.55 -7.32
C ARG A 164 -13.23 4.99 -6.91
N MET A 165 -14.23 5.64 -6.31
CA MET A 165 -14.07 6.95 -5.70
C MET A 165 -14.40 6.84 -4.21
N ARG A 166 -13.54 7.39 -3.35
CA ARG A 166 -13.79 7.57 -1.93
C ARG A 166 -13.64 9.04 -1.58
N GLU A 167 -14.60 9.57 -0.84
CA GLU A 167 -14.53 10.91 -0.26
C GLU A 167 -14.46 10.77 1.26
N SER A 168 -13.44 11.37 1.86
CA SER A 168 -13.19 11.38 3.30
C SER A 168 -13.19 12.83 3.78
N ARG A 169 -14.06 13.13 4.74
CA ARG A 169 -14.11 14.45 5.39
C ARG A 169 -13.67 14.29 6.84
N ILE A 170 -12.54 14.91 7.18
CA ILE A 170 -12.01 14.92 8.53
C ILE A 170 -12.14 16.35 9.07
N GLU A 171 -12.97 16.54 10.09
CA GLU A 171 -13.11 17.81 10.78
C GLU A 171 -12.38 17.74 12.12
N ARG A 172 -11.36 18.58 12.32
CA ARG A 172 -10.65 18.74 13.60
C ARG A 172 -10.89 20.15 14.14
N GLY A 173 -11.38 20.25 15.38
CA GLY A 173 -11.62 21.54 16.04
C GLY A 173 -11.52 21.42 17.56
N VAL A 174 -11.11 22.50 18.23
CA VAL A 174 -11.05 22.57 19.69
C VAL A 174 -12.47 22.64 20.30
N PRO A 175 -12.84 21.75 21.25
CA PRO A 175 -14.21 21.66 21.77
C PRO A 175 -14.78 22.93 22.44
N VAL A 176 -13.92 23.79 22.99
CA VAL A 176 -14.32 24.95 23.80
C VAL A 176 -14.48 26.24 22.97
N LEU A 177 -13.61 26.47 21.98
CA LEU A 177 -13.59 27.68 21.15
C LEU A 177 -14.52 27.63 19.93
N SER A 178 -15.08 26.47 19.61
CA SER A 178 -15.96 26.24 18.45
C SER A 178 -17.39 26.82 18.61
N LYS A 179 -17.74 27.33 19.81
CA LYS A 179 -19.05 27.92 20.15
C LYS A 179 -19.11 29.45 20.10
N ILE A 180 -17.97 30.16 20.02
CA ILE A 180 -17.97 31.63 19.92
C ILE A 180 -18.22 32.01 18.45
N PRO A 181 -19.36 32.68 18.12
CA PRO A 181 -19.59 33.17 16.77
C PRO A 181 -18.47 34.14 16.36
N TYR A 182 -18.14 34.20 15.07
CA TYR A 182 -17.03 34.96 14.45
C TYR A 182 -15.60 34.39 14.58
N LEU A 183 -15.21 33.77 15.71
CA LEU A 183 -13.86 33.16 15.87
C LEU A 183 -13.76 31.71 15.36
N ASN A 184 -14.90 31.07 15.10
CA ASN A 184 -15.02 29.67 14.72
C ASN A 184 -14.19 29.25 13.49
N ARG A 185 -13.96 30.16 12.52
CA ARG A 185 -13.22 29.88 11.29
C ARG A 185 -11.70 29.79 11.49
N LEU A 186 -11.16 30.41 12.53
CA LEU A 186 -9.72 30.36 12.83
C LEU A 186 -9.30 29.05 13.52
N PHE A 187 -10.25 28.35 14.17
CA PHE A 187 -9.98 27.18 15.02
C PHE A 187 -10.57 25.86 14.49
N LYS A 188 -11.25 25.89 13.34
CA LYS A 188 -11.71 24.69 12.63
C LYS A 188 -10.74 24.37 11.51
N ASN A 189 -10.11 23.20 11.60
CA ASN A 189 -9.32 22.62 10.53
C ASN A 189 -10.14 21.50 9.87
N THR A 190 -10.68 21.78 8.68
CA THR A 190 -11.39 20.77 7.88
C THR A 190 -10.44 20.28 6.79
N ALA A 191 -10.17 18.98 6.78
CA ALA A 191 -9.47 18.29 5.70
C ALA A 191 -10.49 17.50 4.87
N ILE A 192 -10.56 17.78 3.57
CA ILE A 192 -11.34 16.99 2.60
C ILE A 192 -10.34 16.21 1.76
N GLY A 193 -10.35 14.88 1.90
CA GLY A 193 -9.58 13.96 1.07
C GLY A 193 -10.49 13.30 0.04
N ARG A 194 -10.10 13.32 -1.24
CA ARG A 194 -10.76 12.55 -2.30
C ARG A 194 -9.76 11.58 -2.90
N GLU A 195 -10.09 10.30 -2.88
CA GLU A 195 -9.27 9.24 -3.45
C GLU A 195 -10.00 8.67 -4.66
N THR A 196 -9.32 8.58 -5.80
CA THR A 196 -9.86 7.94 -7.02
C THR A 196 -8.88 6.88 -7.49
N SER A 197 -9.35 5.63 -7.56
CA SER A 197 -8.58 4.49 -8.05
C SER A 197 -9.23 4.00 -9.34
N THR A 198 -8.46 3.91 -10.43
CA THR A 198 -8.95 3.40 -11.73
C THR A 198 -8.04 2.27 -12.18
N LEU A 199 -8.63 1.09 -12.44
CA LEU A 199 -7.95 0.00 -13.12
C LEU A 199 -8.33 0.05 -14.61
N MET A 200 -7.36 -0.19 -15.50
CA MET A 200 -7.59 -0.36 -16.93
C MET A 200 -6.83 -1.59 -17.40
N MET A 201 -7.48 -2.46 -18.17
CA MET A 201 -6.85 -3.65 -18.71
C MET A 201 -6.94 -3.65 -20.24
N THR A 202 -5.79 -3.83 -20.89
CA THR A 202 -5.70 -4.02 -22.33
C THR A 202 -5.10 -5.37 -22.62
N VAL A 203 -5.53 -6.00 -23.71
CA VAL A 203 -4.96 -7.26 -24.18
C VAL A 203 -4.74 -7.21 -25.68
N THR A 204 -3.62 -7.80 -26.11
CA THR A 204 -3.21 -7.87 -27.51
C THR A 204 -2.76 -9.31 -27.81
N PRO A 205 -3.64 -10.18 -28.33
CA PRO A 205 -3.22 -11.52 -28.72
C PRO A 205 -2.40 -11.49 -30.01
N ARG A 206 -1.51 -12.48 -30.14
CA ARG A 206 -0.76 -12.76 -31.37
C ARG A 206 -0.73 -14.27 -31.61
N ILE A 207 -1.19 -14.71 -32.77
CA ILE A 207 -1.13 -16.10 -33.21
C ILE A 207 0.29 -16.34 -33.77
N ILE A 208 0.93 -17.43 -33.34
CA ILE A 208 2.26 -17.85 -33.80
C ILE A 208 2.12 -19.20 -34.51
N ILE A 209 2.58 -19.28 -35.75
CA ILE A 209 2.57 -20.50 -36.57
C ILE A 209 4.03 -20.93 -36.74
N LEU A 210 4.42 -22.02 -36.08
CA LEU A 210 5.83 -22.46 -36.00
C LEU A 210 6.40 -22.84 -37.38
N GLU A 211 5.61 -23.50 -38.24
CA GLU A 211 6.02 -23.87 -39.61
C GLU A 211 6.47 -22.66 -40.46
N GLU A 212 5.83 -21.50 -40.26
CA GLU A 212 6.13 -20.28 -41.03
C GLU A 212 7.31 -19.50 -40.44
N GLU A 213 7.59 -19.68 -39.13
CA GLU A 213 8.78 -19.09 -38.49
C GLU A 213 10.07 -19.86 -38.84
N GLU A 214 10.02 -21.18 -39.01
CA GLU A 214 11.19 -21.98 -39.38
C GLU A 214 11.71 -21.63 -40.79
N GLU A 215 10.83 -21.40 -41.76
CA GLU A 215 11.20 -20.92 -43.10
C GLU A 215 11.82 -19.51 -43.07
N LYS A 216 11.37 -18.67 -42.12
CA LYS A 216 11.87 -17.30 -41.95
C LYS A 216 13.24 -17.23 -41.24
N TYR A 217 13.55 -18.21 -40.39
CA TYR A 217 14.82 -18.28 -39.64
C TYR A 217 15.81 -19.32 -40.18
N GLY A 218 15.48 -20.04 -41.26
CA GLY A 218 16.45 -20.75 -42.10
C GLY A 218 17.19 -21.91 -41.42
N VAL A 219 16.60 -22.55 -40.42
CA VAL A 219 17.20 -23.74 -39.81
C VAL A 219 16.74 -24.97 -40.59
N ASN A 220 17.51 -25.35 -41.60
CA ASN A 220 17.28 -26.56 -42.37
C ASN A 220 17.63 -27.78 -41.50
N PRO A 221 16.70 -28.70 -41.17
CA PRO A 221 17.07 -29.96 -40.55
C PRO A 221 17.72 -30.85 -41.63
N SER A 222 19.04 -31.03 -41.52
CA SER A 222 19.80 -32.06 -42.25
C SER A 222 19.58 -33.44 -41.64
#